data_AF-A0A7J9FE90-F1
#
_entry.id   AF-A0A7J9FE90-F1
#
_cell.length_a   1.000
_cell.length_b   1.000
_cell.length_c   1.000
_cell.angle_alpha   90.00
_cell.angle_beta   90.00
_cell.angle_gamma   90.00
#
_symmetry.space_group_name_H-M   'P 1'
#
loop_
_entity.id
_entity.type
_entity.pdbx_description
1 polymer ?
#
loop_
_entity_poly.entity_id
_entity_poly.type
_entity_poly.pdbx_seq_one_letter_code
_entity_poly.pdbx_strand_id
1 'polypeptide(L)' 'MRFWDLRALWLEPLRGPNGLDLSRLKKDIQHWQERRSAEYMTHAPLGSLNSVGHLWHAGRARAAAAGFEKGIN' A
#
# COMPACT_ATOMS: atom_id res chain seq x y z
N MET A 1 -14.54 -1.30 14.37
CA MET A 1 -13.72 -1.52 13.16
C MET A 1 -12.59 -0.48 13.14
N ARG A 2 -11.37 -0.82 12.68
CA ARG A 2 -10.14 0.00 12.88
C ARG A 2 -10.00 1.25 12.00
N PHE A 3 -10.70 1.32 10.86
CA PHE A 3 -10.49 2.38 9.85
C PHE A 3 -11.69 3.32 9.66
N TRP A 4 -12.61 3.41 10.64
CA TRP A 4 -13.85 4.17 10.51
C TRP A 4 -13.66 5.71 10.45
N ASP A 5 -12.49 6.18 10.90
CA ASP A 5 -12.11 7.59 10.87
C ASP A 5 -11.57 8.07 9.51
N LEU A 6 -11.45 7.16 8.52
CA LEU A 6 -11.04 7.51 7.16
C LEU A 6 -11.97 8.59 6.58
N ARG A 7 -11.35 9.61 5.98
CA ARG A 7 -12.02 10.62 5.17
C ARG A 7 -11.33 10.70 3.82
N ALA A 8 -12.08 10.51 2.75
CA ALA A 8 -11.56 10.53 1.40
C ALA A 8 -12.53 11.27 0.48
N LEU A 9 -12.00 12.04 -0.47
CA LEU A 9 -12.81 12.86 -1.39
C LEU A 9 -13.86 12.03 -2.17
N TRP A 10 -13.56 10.76 -2.41
CA TRP A 10 -14.43 9.82 -3.12
C TRP A 10 -15.42 9.08 -2.21
N LEU A 11 -15.36 9.28 -0.89
CA LEU A 11 -16.25 8.65 0.10
C LEU A 11 -17.11 9.68 0.85
N GLU A 12 -16.58 10.88 1.11
CA GLU A 12 -17.30 11.94 1.85
C GLU A 12 -18.67 12.32 1.25
N PRO A 13 -18.90 12.31 -0.09
CA PRO A 13 -20.23 12.56 -0.65
C PRO A 13 -21.31 11.57 -0.17
N LEU A 14 -20.91 10.35 0.21
CA LEU A 14 -21.80 9.30 0.71
C LEU A 14 -22.01 9.38 2.24
N ARG A 15 -21.35 10.33 2.92
CA ARG A 15 -21.47 10.56 4.36
C ARG A 15 -22.53 11.63 4.63
N GLY A 16 -23.38 11.33 5.61
CA GLY A 16 -24.34 12.25 6.23
C GLY A 16 -23.99 12.53 7.70
N PRO A 17 -24.87 13.23 8.43
CA PRO A 17 -24.63 13.62 9.82
C PRO A 17 -24.36 12.45 10.78
N ASN A 18 -24.92 11.28 10.47
CA ASN A 18 -24.82 10.07 11.30
C ASN A 18 -23.86 9.00 10.74
N GLY A 19 -22.95 9.37 9.81
CA GLY A 19 -22.08 8.42 9.13
C GLY A 19 -22.53 8.13 7.70
N LEU A 20 -22.40 6.90 7.21
CA LEU A 20 -22.78 6.57 5.82
C LEU A 20 -24.30 6.60 5.64
N ASP A 21 -24.77 7.31 4.61
CA ASP A 21 -26.18 7.48 4.31
C ASP A 21 -26.70 6.36 3.39
N LEU A 22 -27.64 5.56 3.91
CA LEU A 22 -28.24 4.43 3.19
C LEU A 22 -28.99 4.83 1.91
N SER A 23 -29.55 6.04 1.86
CA SER A 23 -30.26 6.53 0.69
C SER A 23 -29.29 6.85 -0.46
N ARG A 24 -28.17 7.50 -0.12
CA ARG A 24 -27.10 7.85 -1.06
C ARG A 24 -26.37 6.63 -1.57
N LEU A 25 -26.09 5.66 -0.69
CA LEU A 25 -25.47 4.39 -1.10
C LEU A 25 -26.29 3.63 -2.15
N LYS A 26 -27.62 3.78 -2.15
CA LYS A 26 -28.50 3.11 -3.11
C LYS A 26 -28.64 3.84 -4.45
N LYS A 27 -28.42 5.15 -4.47
CA LYS A 27 -28.84 5.99 -5.61
C LYS A 27 -27.74 6.88 -6.18
N ASP A 28 -26.75 7.24 -5.37
CA ASP A 28 -25.85 8.37 -5.66
C ASP A 28 -24.39 7.94 -5.91
N ILE A 29 -24.11 6.64 -5.92
CA ILE A 29 -22.77 6.13 -6.26
C ILE A 29 -22.46 6.44 -7.73
N GLN A 30 -21.35 7.14 -7.96
CA GLN A 30 -20.90 7.49 -9.31
C GLN A 30 -19.84 6.50 -9.81
N HIS A 31 -19.85 6.20 -11.11
CA HIS A 31 -18.87 5.31 -11.76
C HIS A 31 -17.39 5.72 -11.54
N TRP A 32 -17.10 7.01 -11.33
CA TRP A 32 -15.73 7.45 -11.03
C TRP A 32 -15.31 7.11 -9.59
N GLN A 33 -16.25 7.09 -8.63
CA GLN A 33 -15.98 6.67 -7.25
C GLN A 33 -15.69 5.17 -7.21
N GLU A 34 -16.42 4.37 -7.99
CA GLU A 34 -16.17 2.94 -8.13
C GLU A 34 -14.77 2.67 -8.70
N ARG A 35 -14.42 3.33 -9.80
CA ARG A 35 -13.07 3.21 -10.39
C ARG A 35 -11.97 3.59 -9.41
N ARG A 36 -12.13 4.69 -8.68
CA ARG A 36 -11.15 5.13 -7.68
C ARG A 36 -11.06 4.17 -6.48
N SER A 37 -12.19 3.61 -6.04
CA SER A 37 -12.22 2.61 -4.97
C SER A 37 -11.47 1.34 -5.40
N ALA A 38 -11.69 0.89 -6.65
CA ALA A 38 -11.00 -0.24 -7.22
C ALA A 38 -9.49 -0.01 -7.32
N GLU A 39 -9.07 1.16 -7.80
CA GLU A 39 -7.66 1.57 -7.88
C GLU A 39 -6.96 1.50 -6.50
N TYR A 40 -7.57 2.09 -5.46
CA TYR A 40 -6.99 2.05 -4.11
C TYR A 40 -6.96 0.65 -3.50
N MET A 41 -7.93 -0.21 -3.86
CA MET A 41 -7.93 -1.61 -3.43
C MET A 41 -6.80 -2.40 -4.09
N THR A 42 -6.60 -2.24 -5.40
CA THR A 42 -5.55 -2.98 -6.15
C THR A 42 -4.15 -2.46 -5.90
N HIS A 43 -4.02 -1.19 -5.50
CA HIS A 43 -2.75 -0.55 -5.13
C HIS A 43 -2.62 -0.35 -3.62
N ALA A 44 -3.17 -1.26 -2.83
CA ALA A 44 -2.90 -1.28 -1.40
C ALA A 44 -1.38 -1.34 -1.16
N PRO A 45 -0.84 -0.63 -0.15
CA PRO A 45 0.60 -0.55 0.11
C PRO A 45 1.14 -1.83 0.75
N LEU A 46 1.06 -2.93 0.01
CA LEU A 46 1.54 -4.26 0.36
C LEU A 46 2.66 -4.62 -0.61
N GLY A 47 3.79 -5.08 -0.10
CA GLY A 47 4.94 -5.46 -0.91
C GLY A 47 5.80 -6.49 -0.19
N SER A 48 6.54 -7.29 -0.97
CA SER A 48 7.54 -8.21 -0.43
C SER A 48 8.86 -7.48 -0.22
N LEU A 49 9.57 -7.84 0.85
CA LEU A 49 10.91 -7.34 1.09
C LEU A 49 11.90 -8.12 0.23
N ASN A 50 12.71 -7.42 -0.57
CA ASN A 50 13.87 -7.98 -1.28
C ASN A 50 15.14 -8.03 -0.38
N SER A 51 14.96 -8.13 0.94
CA SER A 51 16.03 -8.02 1.95
C SER A 51 17.12 -9.07 1.82
N VAL A 52 16.81 -10.29 1.37
CA VAL A 52 17.82 -11.35 1.21
C VAL A 52 18.84 -10.99 0.13
N GLY A 53 18.38 -10.44 -1.00
CA GLY A 53 19.27 -9.93 -2.04
C GLY A 53 20.11 -8.76 -1.54
N HIS A 54 19.51 -7.83 -0.80
CA HIS A 54 20.23 -6.71 -0.21
C HIS A 54 21.34 -7.17 0.75
N LEU A 55 21.03 -8.10 1.67
CA LEU A 55 22.02 -8.65 2.61
C LEU A 55 23.15 -9.40 1.90
N TRP A 56 22.81 -10.21 0.89
CA TRP A 56 23.79 -10.92 0.07
C TRP A 56 24.72 -9.96 -0.69
N HIS A 57 24.16 -8.98 -1.40
CA HIS A 57 24.94 -8.03 -2.18
C HIS A 57 25.76 -7.09 -1.30
N ALA A 58 25.23 -6.64 -0.16
CA ALA A 58 25.96 -5.83 0.80
C ALA A 58 27.13 -6.62 1.43
N GLY A 59 26.89 -7.88 1.84
CA GLY A 59 27.92 -8.77 2.38
C GLY A 59 29.04 -9.03 1.37
N ARG A 60 28.68 -9.35 0.12
CA ARG A 60 29.64 -9.57 -0.97
C ARG A 60 30.46 -8.33 -1.30
N ALA A 61 29.83 -7.15 -1.39
CA ALA A 61 30.53 -5.89 -1.66
C ALA A 61 31.54 -5.55 -0.56
N ARG A 62 31.19 -5.82 0.70
CA ARG A 62 32.09 -5.61 1.84
C ARG A 62 33.27 -6.59 1.83
N ALA A 63 33.04 -7.87 1.53
CA ALA A 63 34.11 -8.87 1.39
C ALA A 63 35.05 -8.54 0.23
N ALA A 64 34.53 -7.99 -0.86
CA ALA A 64 35.29 -7.52 -2.01
C ALA A 64 36.20 -6.35 -1.66
N ALA A 65 35.66 -5.33 -0.99
CA ALA A 65 36.42 -4.17 -0.54
C ALA A 65 37.56 -4.54 0.43
N ALA A 66 37.39 -5.60 1.20
CA ALA A 66 38.39 -6.11 2.13
C ALA A 66 39.28 -7.23 1.55
N GLY A 67 39.08 -7.61 0.27
CA GLY A 67 39.98 -8.53 -0.46
C GLY A 67 39.84 -10.02 -0.14
N PHE A 68 38.82 -10.46 0.60
CA PHE A 68 38.62 -11.88 0.98
C PHE A 68 37.39 -12.53 0.35
N GLU A 69 36.80 -11.90 -0.67
CA GLU A 69 35.63 -12.40 -1.40
C GLU A 69 35.82 -13.82 -2.01
N LYS A 70 37.07 -14.24 -2.28
CA LYS A 70 37.42 -15.51 -2.94
C LYS A 70 37.92 -16.60 -1.97
N GLY A 71 37.90 -16.33 -0.67
CA GLY A 71 38.43 -17.23 0.36
C GLY A 71 39.59 -16.62 1.15
N ILE A 72 40.02 -17.33 2.18
CA ILE A 72 41.18 -16.99 3.01
C ILE A 72 42.40 -17.71 2.41
N ASN A 73 43.57 -17.07 2.41
CA ASN A 73 44.84 -17.69 2.02
C ASN A 73 45.24 -18.84 2.95
#